data_AF-A0A5E8H1F4-F1
#
_entry.id   AF-A0A5E8H1F4-F1
#
_cell.length_a   1.000
_cell.length_b   1.000
_cell.length_c   1.000
_cell.angle_alpha   90.00
_cell.angle_beta   90.00
_cell.angle_gamma   90.00
#
_symmetry.space_group_name_H-M   'P 1'
#
loop_
_entity.id
_entity.type
_entity.pdbx_description
1 polymer ?
#
loop_
_entity_poly.entity_id
_entity_poly.type
_entity_poly.pdbx_seq_one_letter_code
_entity_poly.pdbx_strand_id
1 'polypeptide(L)'
;MVCRALGMTVQDDNTLKLITAKNRLFGTIDLTTQAIDSNYKNNLTLKVGQIPSTYFFSSALFENTSTRYRPFHPQGFIATSSEMRMYWVLAGYWNTIGNLNSAISTDFAPIAPSLPDTKASIPAFYESRFFVYAPIGVDKTGVEASIRMMQKQATPLSTDALVTMNRDDKGGDKTAVYYINDGALQGMFWASKQGGWNSGSGQNTNRLFPFEIIDYPIPETAFPEAAARGSDFPEALKVVPANNQVHFGHSLMTIEAIEAYYKDPNRLVGLDNVITGADLWTRMLRLGAYTQSLGYSANTRPFGAQRIQSGTNYLSLTEAGDLNRQKQLVTELIANFVDN
;
A
#
# COMPACT_ATOMS: atom_id res chain seq x y z
N MET A 1 -8.52 -24.76 33.51
CA MET A 1 -7.19 -24.39 34.06
C MET A 1 -6.56 -23.46 33.05
N VAL A 2 -6.42 -22.18 33.37
CA VAL A 2 -6.04 -21.11 32.43
C VAL A 2 -4.53 -20.97 32.45
N CYS A 3 -3.86 -21.34 31.36
CA CYS A 3 -2.44 -21.00 31.16
C CYS A 3 -2.31 -19.48 31.03
N ARG A 4 -1.84 -18.82 32.10
CA ARG A 4 -1.34 -17.46 32.03
C ARG A 4 -0.03 -17.48 31.25
N ALA A 5 0.04 -16.75 30.13
CA ALA A 5 1.30 -16.41 29.48
C ALA A 5 2.16 -15.62 30.48
N LEU A 6 3.21 -16.24 31.01
CA LEU A 6 4.17 -15.61 31.92
C LEU A 6 5.24 -14.90 31.07
N GLY A 7 5.33 -13.56 31.16
CA GLY A 7 6.58 -12.84 30.86
C GLY A 7 6.61 -11.86 29.68
N MET A 8 5.56 -11.69 28.87
CA MET A 8 5.56 -10.69 27.80
C MET A 8 4.95 -9.36 28.25
N THR A 9 5.72 -8.28 28.18
CA THR A 9 5.24 -6.91 28.45
C THR A 9 4.25 -6.49 27.36
N VAL A 10 3.06 -6.07 27.76
CA VAL A 10 2.03 -5.55 26.85
C VAL A 10 2.59 -4.35 26.07
N GLN A 11 2.20 -4.20 24.81
CA GLN A 11 2.57 -3.02 24.03
C GLN A 11 1.99 -1.76 24.68
N ASP A 12 2.82 -0.77 24.98
CA ASP A 12 2.35 0.52 25.52
C ASP A 12 2.32 1.65 24.47
N ASP A 13 2.96 1.47 23.30
CA ASP A 13 2.92 2.43 22.20
C ASP A 13 1.55 2.37 21.48
N ASN A 14 0.77 3.44 21.56
CA ASN A 14 -0.59 3.51 21.00
C ASN A 14 -0.63 3.34 19.48
N THR A 15 0.39 3.82 18.76
CA THR A 15 0.50 3.61 17.32
C THR A 15 0.70 2.15 17.01
N LEU A 16 1.63 1.49 17.72
CA LEU A 16 1.94 0.08 17.48
C LEU A 16 0.75 -0.81 17.83
N LYS A 17 -0.07 -0.46 18.84
CA LYS A 17 -1.32 -1.17 19.17
C LYS A 17 -2.31 -1.24 18.00
N LEU A 18 -2.22 -0.34 17.01
CA LEU A 18 -3.03 -0.42 15.80
C LEU A 18 -2.73 -1.66 14.95
N ILE A 19 -1.54 -2.25 15.09
CA ILE A 19 -1.07 -3.42 14.33
C ILE A 19 -1.81 -4.67 14.81
N THR A 20 -3.01 -4.88 14.29
CA THR A 20 -3.81 -6.08 14.52
C THR A 20 -4.40 -6.56 13.20
N ALA A 21 -4.72 -7.86 13.11
CA ALA A 21 -5.34 -8.42 11.90
C ALA A 21 -6.65 -7.70 11.55
N LYS A 22 -7.43 -7.26 12.56
CA LYS A 22 -8.72 -6.58 12.38
C LYS A 22 -8.59 -5.14 11.88
N ASN A 23 -7.44 -4.51 12.07
CA ASN A 23 -7.24 -3.09 11.75
C ASN A 23 -6.59 -2.88 10.39
N ARG A 24 -6.24 -3.96 9.71
CA ARG A 24 -5.49 -3.95 8.47
C ARG A 24 -6.42 -4.04 7.28
N LEU A 25 -6.33 -3.07 6.37
CA LEU A 25 -7.30 -2.95 5.28
C LEU A 25 -6.71 -3.20 3.90
N PHE A 26 -5.44 -2.87 3.69
CA PHE A 26 -4.75 -3.10 2.42
C PHE A 26 -3.23 -3.08 2.62
N GLY A 27 -2.51 -3.44 1.56
CA GLY A 27 -1.07 -3.29 1.49
C GLY A 27 -0.59 -2.81 0.13
N THR A 28 0.72 -2.67 0.01
CA THR A 28 1.35 -2.28 -1.24
C THR A 28 2.58 -3.10 -1.54
N ILE A 29 2.83 -3.30 -2.82
CA ILE A 29 3.92 -4.12 -3.35
C ILE A 29 4.44 -3.54 -4.67
N ASP A 30 5.73 -3.69 -4.94
CA ASP A 30 6.36 -3.33 -6.20
C ASP A 30 6.25 -4.44 -7.23
N LEU A 31 6.23 -3.99 -8.48
CA LEU A 31 6.60 -4.79 -9.62
C LEU A 31 8.12 -4.78 -9.81
N THR A 32 8.64 -5.71 -10.61
CA THR A 32 10.08 -5.70 -10.94
C THR A 32 10.49 -4.39 -11.62
N THR A 33 11.75 -3.99 -11.44
CA THR A 33 12.32 -2.81 -12.11
C THR A 33 12.17 -2.91 -13.63
N GLN A 34 12.27 -4.11 -14.20
CA GLN A 34 12.05 -4.36 -15.64
C GLN A 34 10.62 -4.04 -16.09
N ALA A 35 9.60 -4.28 -15.24
CA ALA A 35 8.24 -3.85 -15.53
C ALA A 35 8.16 -2.33 -15.62
N ILE A 36 8.75 -1.62 -14.66
CA ILE A 36 8.75 -0.15 -14.59
C ILE A 36 9.53 0.45 -15.77
N ASP A 37 10.75 -0.02 -16.03
CA ASP A 37 11.62 0.45 -17.11
C ASP A 37 11.00 0.24 -18.50
N SER A 38 10.18 -0.81 -18.66
CA SER A 38 9.44 -1.06 -19.90
C SER A 38 8.14 -0.28 -20.02
N ASN A 39 7.84 0.64 -19.09
CA ASN A 39 6.53 1.30 -18.95
C ASN A 39 5.40 0.27 -18.96
N TYR A 40 5.56 -0.76 -18.12
CA TYR A 40 4.65 -1.88 -17.94
C TYR A 40 4.33 -2.69 -19.21
N LYS A 41 5.19 -2.66 -20.24
CA LYS A 41 4.97 -3.47 -21.45
C LYS A 41 5.14 -4.96 -21.17
N ASN A 42 6.21 -5.30 -20.46
CA ASN A 42 6.68 -6.68 -20.26
C ASN A 42 7.08 -6.92 -18.80
N ASN A 43 7.34 -8.18 -18.43
CA ASN A 43 7.86 -8.57 -17.11
C ASN A 43 6.98 -8.17 -15.93
N LEU A 44 5.65 -8.13 -16.12
CA LEU A 44 4.65 -7.79 -15.10
C LEU A 44 4.60 -8.87 -14.01
N THR A 45 5.53 -8.75 -13.07
CA THR A 45 5.76 -9.72 -12.00
C THR A 45 6.05 -8.96 -10.71
N LEU A 46 5.60 -9.53 -9.59
CA LEU A 46 5.88 -8.99 -8.27
C LEU A 46 7.38 -9.08 -7.98
N LYS A 47 7.93 -8.05 -7.32
CA LYS A 47 9.34 -8.02 -6.93
C LYS A 47 9.62 -9.09 -5.86
N VAL A 48 10.37 -10.12 -6.23
CA VAL A 48 10.75 -11.21 -5.32
C VAL A 48 11.57 -10.66 -4.16
N GLY A 49 11.28 -11.15 -2.95
CA GLY A 49 11.97 -10.77 -1.72
C GLY A 49 11.56 -9.41 -1.15
N GLN A 50 10.81 -8.59 -1.88
CA GLN A 50 10.23 -7.41 -1.26
C GLN A 50 9.23 -7.84 -0.19
N ILE A 51 9.35 -7.21 0.98
CA ILE A 51 8.37 -7.36 2.05
C ILE A 51 7.26 -6.31 1.83
N PRO A 52 6.00 -6.70 1.58
CA PRO A 52 4.94 -5.74 1.28
C PRO A 52 4.59 -4.84 2.45
N SER A 53 4.34 -3.55 2.19
CA SER A 53 3.86 -2.63 3.23
C SER A 53 2.39 -2.89 3.55
N THR A 54 1.97 -2.62 4.78
CA THR A 54 0.59 -2.82 5.22
C THR A 54 0.07 -1.61 6.00
N TYR A 55 -1.20 -1.28 5.79
CA TYR A 55 -1.85 -0.10 6.35
C TYR A 55 -2.89 -0.50 7.39
N PHE A 56 -2.76 0.09 8.57
CA PHE A 56 -3.57 -0.19 9.76
C PHE A 56 -4.31 1.07 10.22
N PHE A 57 -5.56 0.89 10.65
CA PHE A 57 -6.47 1.97 11.01
C PHE A 57 -6.99 1.76 12.42
N SER A 58 -7.22 2.84 13.16
CA SER A 58 -7.86 2.73 14.47
C SER A 58 -9.23 2.08 14.34
N SER A 59 -9.49 1.15 15.25
CA SER A 59 -10.80 0.54 15.46
C SER A 59 -11.59 1.24 16.56
N ALA A 60 -10.96 2.19 17.28
CA ALA A 60 -11.65 2.92 18.32
C ALA A 60 -12.67 3.86 17.67
N LEU A 61 -13.89 3.85 18.21
CA LEU A 61 -14.93 4.78 17.81
C LEU A 61 -14.38 6.20 18.02
N PHE A 62 -14.52 7.05 16.99
CA PHE A 62 -14.05 8.44 16.96
C PHE A 62 -12.54 8.66 16.82
N GLU A 63 -11.74 7.61 16.65
CA GLU A 63 -10.33 7.77 16.26
C GLU A 63 -10.17 7.57 14.75
N ASN A 64 -9.82 8.64 14.05
CA ASN A 64 -9.57 8.62 12.60
C ASN A 64 -8.09 8.51 12.26
N THR A 65 -7.32 7.85 13.13
CA THR A 65 -5.88 7.71 12.96
C THR A 65 -5.53 6.41 12.27
N SER A 66 -4.39 6.44 11.58
CA SER A 66 -3.86 5.31 10.84
C SER A 66 -2.35 5.25 11.01
N THR A 67 -1.81 4.06 10.88
CA THR A 67 -0.37 3.83 10.81
C THR A 67 -0.05 2.96 9.62
N ARG A 68 1.08 3.23 9.01
CA ARG A 68 1.65 2.37 7.99
C ARG A 68 2.80 1.59 8.61
N TYR A 69 2.69 0.28 8.51
CA TYR A 69 3.82 -0.60 8.72
C TYR A 69 4.58 -0.72 7.41
N ARG A 70 5.80 -0.18 7.39
CA ARG A 70 6.77 -0.40 6.31
C ARG A 70 7.76 -1.44 6.82
N PRO A 71 7.64 -2.71 6.39
CA PRO A 71 8.69 -3.67 6.67
C PRO A 71 9.96 -3.28 5.91
N PHE A 72 11.07 -3.82 6.39
CA PHE A 72 12.45 -3.50 6.01
C PHE A 72 12.62 -3.11 4.55
N HIS A 73 12.85 -1.82 4.35
CA HIS A 73 13.42 -1.26 3.12
C HIS A 73 14.96 -1.32 3.24
N PRO A 74 15.75 -1.16 2.16
CA PRO A 74 17.18 -0.85 2.27
C PRO A 74 17.53 0.28 3.26
N GLN A 75 16.54 1.11 3.62
CA GLN A 75 16.62 2.23 4.55
C GLN A 75 16.00 1.94 5.94
N GLY A 76 15.82 0.66 6.31
CA GLY A 76 15.43 0.27 7.66
C GLY A 76 13.94 -0.05 7.87
N PHE A 77 13.56 -0.16 9.15
CA PHE A 77 12.21 -0.47 9.61
C PHE A 77 11.53 0.78 10.19
N ILE A 78 10.26 0.98 9.83
CA ILE A 78 9.47 2.13 10.28
C ILE A 78 8.00 1.70 10.42
N ALA A 79 7.49 1.74 11.64
CA ALA A 79 6.05 1.96 11.85
C ALA A 79 5.86 3.48 11.97
N THR A 80 5.14 4.11 11.05
CA THR A 80 4.93 5.57 11.11
C THR A 80 4.11 5.91 12.35
N SER A 81 4.36 7.07 12.97
CA SER A 81 3.47 7.58 14.02
C SER A 81 2.02 7.59 13.54
N SER A 82 1.07 7.23 14.42
CA SER A 82 -0.34 7.25 14.05
C SER A 82 -0.81 8.69 13.90
N GLU A 83 -1.44 9.00 12.78
CA GLU A 83 -2.02 10.33 12.53
C GLU A 83 -3.24 10.20 11.61
N MET A 84 -4.04 11.26 11.51
CA MET A 84 -5.12 11.32 10.53
C MET A 84 -4.52 11.51 9.14
N ARG A 85 -4.84 10.59 8.23
CA ARG A 85 -4.26 10.57 6.88
C ARG A 85 -5.35 10.39 5.86
N MET A 86 -5.18 11.02 4.72
CA MET A 86 -6.00 10.76 3.55
C MET A 86 -5.27 9.77 2.64
N TYR A 87 -6.00 8.76 2.17
CA TYR A 87 -5.52 7.72 1.28
C TYR A 87 -6.19 7.80 -0.09
N TRP A 88 -5.38 7.77 -1.13
CA TRP A 88 -5.79 7.75 -2.54
C TRP A 88 -4.98 6.69 -3.27
N VAL A 89 -5.44 6.30 -4.44
CA VAL A 89 -4.59 5.64 -5.42
C VAL A 89 -4.67 6.35 -6.75
N LEU A 90 -3.56 6.36 -7.49
CA LEU A 90 -3.53 6.84 -8.88
C LEU A 90 -2.85 5.85 -9.81
N ALA A 91 -3.20 5.91 -11.07
CA ALA A 91 -2.49 5.31 -12.18
C ALA A 91 -2.12 6.42 -13.18
N GLY A 92 -0.86 6.45 -13.62
CA GLY A 92 -0.34 7.41 -14.59
C GLY A 92 1.10 7.85 -14.26
N TYR A 93 1.63 8.80 -15.04
CA TYR A 93 2.99 9.34 -14.88
C TYR A 93 3.04 10.42 -13.79
N TRP A 94 3.06 10.01 -12.51
CA TRP A 94 3.11 10.97 -11.41
C TRP A 94 4.45 11.68 -11.25
N ASN A 95 5.54 11.08 -11.76
CA ASN A 95 6.87 11.67 -11.71
C ASN A 95 7.06 12.84 -12.70
N THR A 96 6.09 13.10 -13.57
CA THR A 96 6.14 14.18 -14.57
C THR A 96 5.25 15.37 -14.23
N ILE A 97 4.55 15.36 -13.10
CA ILE A 97 3.69 16.47 -12.67
C ILE A 97 4.42 17.41 -11.71
N GLY A 98 4.18 18.72 -11.84
CA GLY A 98 4.68 19.72 -10.89
C GLY A 98 3.75 19.95 -9.68
N ASN A 99 2.45 19.65 -9.81
CA ASN A 99 1.44 19.87 -8.78
C ASN A 99 0.29 18.85 -8.89
N LEU A 100 0.13 17.99 -7.89
CA LEU A 100 -0.83 16.89 -7.85
C LEU A 100 -2.25 17.43 -7.83
N ASN A 101 -2.53 18.38 -6.94
CA ASN A 101 -3.85 19.01 -6.81
C ASN A 101 -4.37 19.50 -8.17
N SER A 102 -3.56 20.30 -8.89
CA SER A 102 -3.91 20.80 -10.22
C SER A 102 -4.09 19.65 -11.22
N ALA A 103 -3.21 18.64 -11.19
CA ALA A 103 -3.25 17.54 -12.13
C ALA A 103 -4.45 16.59 -11.95
N ILE A 104 -4.99 16.44 -10.73
CA ILE A 104 -6.18 15.61 -10.47
C ILE A 104 -7.49 16.40 -10.59
N SER A 105 -7.48 17.71 -10.36
CA SER A 105 -8.67 18.57 -10.44
C SER A 105 -8.99 19.05 -11.86
N THR A 106 -7.99 19.07 -12.75
CA THR A 106 -8.20 19.50 -14.15
C THR A 106 -8.92 18.43 -14.97
N ASP A 107 -10.02 18.81 -15.61
CA ASP A 107 -10.86 17.93 -16.44
C ASP A 107 -11.34 16.69 -15.67
N PHE A 108 -11.59 16.83 -14.36
CA PHE A 108 -11.98 15.69 -13.55
C PHE A 108 -13.39 15.20 -13.92
N ALA A 109 -13.56 13.89 -14.01
CA ALA A 109 -14.86 13.28 -14.31
C ALA A 109 -15.00 11.91 -13.61
N PRO A 110 -16.20 11.52 -13.19
CA PRO A 110 -16.44 10.17 -12.68
C PRO A 110 -16.35 9.15 -13.82
N ILE A 111 -15.72 8.00 -13.55
CA ILE A 111 -15.68 6.87 -14.49
C ILE A 111 -16.89 5.98 -14.23
N ALA A 112 -17.64 5.68 -15.28
CA ALA A 112 -18.79 4.78 -15.19
C ALA A 112 -18.35 3.38 -14.75
N PRO A 113 -19.07 2.72 -13.82
CA PRO A 113 -18.82 1.33 -13.46
C PRO A 113 -18.84 0.41 -14.68
N SER A 114 -17.94 -0.57 -14.71
CA SER A 114 -17.93 -1.60 -15.77
C SER A 114 -19.11 -2.57 -15.68
N LEU A 115 -19.69 -2.72 -14.48
CA LEU A 115 -20.85 -3.54 -14.21
C LEU A 115 -22.04 -2.61 -13.85
N PRO A 116 -23.20 -2.75 -14.51
CA PRO A 116 -24.34 -1.91 -14.24
C PRO A 116 -24.94 -2.24 -12.87
N ASP A 117 -24.72 -1.38 -11.88
CA ASP A 117 -25.54 -1.35 -10.67
C ASP A 117 -26.59 -0.25 -10.84
N THR A 118 -27.87 -0.65 -10.88
CA THR A 118 -29.02 0.17 -11.33
C THR A 118 -29.52 1.22 -10.32
N LYS A 119 -28.69 1.61 -9.35
CA LYS A 119 -28.93 2.76 -8.46
C LYS A 119 -27.76 3.70 -8.61
N ALA A 120 -28.00 5.01 -8.56
CA ALA A 120 -26.95 6.04 -8.63
C ALA A 120 -25.83 5.74 -7.61
N SER A 121 -24.86 4.95 -8.03
CA SER A 121 -23.79 4.47 -7.19
C SER A 121 -22.75 5.57 -7.14
N ILE A 122 -22.31 5.92 -5.94
CA ILE A 122 -21.12 6.77 -5.76
C ILE A 122 -20.00 6.17 -6.63
N PRO A 123 -19.41 6.96 -7.56
CA PRO A 123 -18.35 6.45 -8.41
C PRO A 123 -17.12 6.13 -7.55
N ALA A 124 -16.54 4.95 -7.74
CA ALA A 124 -15.31 4.55 -7.08
C ALA A 124 -14.08 5.20 -7.72
N PHE A 125 -14.18 5.47 -9.01
CA PHE A 125 -13.06 5.91 -9.83
C PHE A 125 -13.39 7.20 -10.53
N TYR A 126 -12.36 8.02 -10.68
CA TYR A 126 -12.40 9.28 -11.38
C TYR A 126 -11.23 9.32 -12.35
N GLU A 127 -11.36 10.09 -13.40
CA GLU A 127 -10.24 10.47 -14.24
C GLU A 127 -9.99 11.97 -14.16
N SER A 128 -8.77 12.37 -14.46
CA SER A 128 -8.40 13.72 -14.86
C SER A 128 -7.69 13.66 -16.20
N ARG A 129 -7.20 14.80 -16.68
CA ARG A 129 -6.33 14.86 -17.85
C ARG A 129 -5.13 13.91 -17.79
N PHE A 130 -4.53 13.69 -16.61
CA PHE A 130 -3.26 12.97 -16.46
C PHE A 130 -3.41 11.61 -15.79
N PHE A 131 -4.47 11.41 -14.99
CA PHE A 131 -4.58 10.27 -14.11
C PHE A 131 -5.92 9.58 -14.23
N VAL A 132 -5.91 8.31 -13.83
CA VAL A 132 -7.10 7.63 -13.31
C VAL A 132 -6.83 7.39 -11.83
N TYR A 133 -7.78 7.71 -10.95
CA TYR A 133 -7.56 7.67 -9.51
C TYR A 133 -8.83 7.28 -8.75
N ALA A 134 -8.64 6.86 -7.50
CA ALA A 134 -9.73 6.58 -6.57
C ALA A 134 -9.39 7.14 -5.19
N PRO A 135 -10.33 7.86 -4.53
CA PRO A 135 -10.18 8.16 -3.12
C PRO A 135 -10.45 6.89 -2.30
N ILE A 136 -9.51 6.51 -1.44
CA ILE A 136 -9.68 5.33 -0.58
C ILE A 136 -10.38 5.74 0.72
N GLY A 137 -9.90 6.76 1.43
CA GLY A 137 -10.53 7.12 2.71
C GLY A 137 -9.62 7.82 3.69
N VAL A 138 -10.21 8.17 4.83
CA VAL A 138 -9.53 8.81 5.97
C VAL A 138 -9.60 7.92 7.21
N ASP A 139 -10.73 7.25 7.40
CA ASP A 139 -11.00 6.35 8.51
C ASP A 139 -11.17 4.90 8.05
N LYS A 140 -11.24 3.99 9.01
CA LYS A 140 -11.36 2.56 8.75
C LYS A 140 -12.59 2.22 7.91
N THR A 141 -13.76 2.74 8.29
CA THR A 141 -15.04 2.44 7.65
C THR A 141 -15.07 2.93 6.21
N GLY A 142 -14.62 4.16 5.95
CA GLY A 142 -14.55 4.73 4.61
C GLY A 142 -13.58 4.00 3.70
N VAL A 143 -12.42 3.59 4.24
CA VAL A 143 -11.44 2.78 3.48
C VAL A 143 -12.00 1.40 3.13
N GLU A 144 -12.59 0.68 4.09
CA GLU A 144 -13.22 -0.62 3.83
C GLU A 144 -14.32 -0.52 2.77
N ALA A 145 -15.20 0.48 2.89
CA ALA A 145 -16.28 0.73 1.94
C ALA A 145 -15.73 1.02 0.54
N SER A 146 -14.70 1.87 0.44
CA SER A 146 -14.13 2.28 -0.84
C SER A 146 -13.41 1.14 -1.54
N ILE A 147 -12.62 0.31 -0.83
CA ILE A 147 -11.96 -0.87 -1.44
C ILE A 147 -13.02 -1.84 -1.99
N ARG A 148 -14.07 -2.12 -1.23
CA ARG A 148 -15.18 -2.98 -1.70
C ARG A 148 -15.87 -2.39 -2.93
N MET A 149 -16.06 -1.06 -2.94
CA MET A 149 -16.67 -0.35 -4.06
C MET A 149 -15.76 -0.40 -5.31
N MET A 150 -14.45 -0.21 -5.14
CA MET A 150 -13.46 -0.36 -6.21
C MET A 150 -13.49 -1.76 -6.81
N GLN A 151 -13.50 -2.82 -5.99
CA GLN A 151 -13.59 -4.20 -6.48
C GLN A 151 -14.87 -4.46 -7.28
N LYS A 152 -16.00 -3.90 -6.84
CA LYS A 152 -17.31 -4.08 -7.50
C LYS A 152 -17.41 -3.34 -8.83
N GLN A 153 -16.83 -2.14 -8.94
CA GLN A 153 -16.97 -1.29 -10.13
C GLN A 153 -15.87 -1.56 -11.19
N ALA A 154 -14.74 -2.14 -10.79
CA ALA A 154 -13.65 -2.51 -11.69
C ALA A 154 -13.99 -3.73 -12.55
N THR A 155 -13.43 -3.77 -13.76
CA THR A 155 -13.57 -4.90 -14.68
C THR A 155 -12.68 -6.05 -14.21
N PRO A 156 -13.18 -7.28 -14.03
CA PRO A 156 -12.31 -8.41 -13.71
C PRO A 156 -11.36 -8.71 -14.87
N LEU A 157 -10.09 -8.97 -14.57
CA LEU A 157 -9.06 -9.28 -15.56
C LEU A 157 -8.08 -10.31 -14.98
N SER A 158 -7.64 -11.28 -15.79
CA SER A 158 -6.57 -12.18 -15.37
C SER A 158 -5.19 -11.55 -15.58
N THR A 159 -4.19 -12.06 -14.88
CA THR A 159 -2.79 -11.64 -15.06
C THR A 159 -2.32 -11.84 -16.52
N ASP A 160 -2.67 -12.96 -17.14
CA ASP A 160 -2.28 -13.25 -18.54
C ASP A 160 -2.94 -12.30 -19.54
N ALA A 161 -4.19 -11.93 -19.29
CA ALA A 161 -4.91 -10.95 -20.10
C ALA A 161 -4.29 -9.55 -19.97
N LEU A 162 -3.93 -9.14 -18.75
CA LEU A 162 -3.18 -7.90 -18.51
C LEU A 162 -1.85 -7.89 -19.28
N VAL A 163 -1.05 -8.96 -19.17
CA VAL A 163 0.23 -9.08 -19.89
C VAL A 163 0.01 -8.96 -21.39
N THR A 164 -1.02 -9.62 -21.93
CA THR A 164 -1.36 -9.56 -23.36
C THR A 164 -1.77 -8.15 -23.78
N MET A 165 -2.65 -7.49 -23.03
CA MET A 165 -3.10 -6.12 -23.32
C MET A 165 -1.95 -5.12 -23.31
N ASN A 166 -1.03 -5.24 -22.36
CA ASN A 166 0.11 -4.34 -22.25
C ASN A 166 1.18 -4.61 -23.32
N ARG A 167 1.47 -5.88 -23.61
CA ARG A 167 2.40 -6.27 -24.69
C ARG A 167 1.93 -5.75 -26.04
N ASP A 168 0.61 -5.84 -26.29
CA ASP A 168 -0.01 -5.49 -27.57
C ASP A 168 -0.46 -4.01 -27.63
N ASP A 169 -0.14 -3.20 -26.62
CA ASP A 169 -0.48 -1.77 -26.53
C ASP A 169 -2.00 -1.49 -26.70
N LYS A 170 -2.85 -2.31 -26.07
CA LYS A 170 -4.34 -2.26 -26.16
C LYS A 170 -5.04 -1.59 -24.96
N GLY A 171 -4.36 -0.71 -24.25
CA GLY A 171 -4.88 0.05 -23.12
C GLY A 171 -5.40 1.46 -23.46
N GLY A 172 -5.58 1.80 -24.74
CA GLY A 172 -5.90 3.17 -25.18
C GLY A 172 -7.35 3.41 -25.60
N ASP A 173 -8.15 2.35 -25.79
CA ASP A 173 -9.46 2.45 -26.44
C ASP A 173 -10.52 3.15 -25.58
N LYS A 174 -10.43 2.97 -24.25
CA LYS A 174 -11.32 3.61 -23.27
C LYS A 174 -10.62 3.81 -21.93
N THR A 175 -11.04 4.83 -21.18
CA THR A 175 -10.72 4.93 -19.77
C THR A 175 -11.50 3.85 -19.02
N ALA A 176 -10.79 2.97 -18.31
CA ALA A 176 -11.40 1.88 -17.54
C ALA A 176 -10.47 1.45 -16.41
N VAL A 177 -11.05 0.82 -15.40
CA VAL A 177 -10.32 0.23 -14.27
C VAL A 177 -10.55 -1.26 -14.24
N TYR A 178 -9.49 -1.99 -13.92
CA TYR A 178 -9.43 -3.44 -13.88
C TYR A 178 -8.99 -3.92 -12.50
N TYR A 179 -9.65 -4.95 -12.00
CA TYR A 179 -9.25 -5.68 -10.80
C TYR A 179 -8.70 -7.04 -11.22
N ILE A 180 -7.45 -7.33 -10.84
CA ILE A 180 -6.85 -8.61 -11.18
C ILE A 180 -7.43 -9.68 -10.24
N ASN A 181 -8.28 -10.53 -10.79
CA ASN A 181 -8.99 -11.56 -10.01
C ASN A 181 -8.37 -12.96 -10.14
N ASP A 182 -7.37 -13.13 -11.02
CA ASP A 182 -6.70 -14.40 -11.26
C ASP A 182 -5.22 -14.23 -11.68
N GLY A 183 -4.39 -15.18 -11.27
CA GLY A 183 -2.95 -15.25 -11.57
C GLY A 183 -2.02 -14.51 -10.59
N ALA A 184 -0.76 -14.36 -10.98
CA ALA A 184 0.32 -13.90 -10.10
C ALA A 184 0.19 -12.45 -9.58
N LEU A 185 -0.65 -11.62 -10.21
CA LEU A 185 -0.92 -10.24 -9.81
C LEU A 185 -2.31 -10.07 -9.17
N GLN A 186 -2.96 -11.18 -8.80
CA GLN A 186 -4.28 -11.16 -8.15
C GLN A 186 -4.30 -10.20 -6.95
N GLY A 187 -5.40 -9.45 -6.83
CA GLY A 187 -5.59 -8.46 -5.77
C GLY A 187 -5.11 -7.05 -6.13
N MET A 188 -4.48 -6.84 -7.29
CA MET A 188 -4.05 -5.52 -7.75
C MET A 188 -5.10 -4.81 -8.60
N PHE A 189 -5.02 -3.49 -8.66
CA PHE A 189 -5.84 -2.65 -9.54
C PHE A 189 -4.99 -2.00 -10.61
N TRP A 190 -5.55 -1.91 -11.82
CA TRP A 190 -4.90 -1.33 -12.99
C TRP A 190 -5.87 -0.42 -13.74
N ALA A 191 -5.38 0.62 -14.39
CA ALA A 191 -6.20 1.52 -15.20
C ALA A 191 -5.71 1.58 -16.64
N SER A 192 -6.64 1.75 -17.57
CA SER A 192 -6.42 2.23 -18.94
C SER A 192 -6.92 3.66 -19.05
N LYS A 193 -6.39 4.43 -20.00
CA LYS A 193 -6.83 5.80 -20.28
C LYS A 193 -7.18 5.96 -21.74
N GLN A 194 -8.34 6.56 -22.03
CA GLN A 194 -8.75 6.84 -23.41
C GLN A 194 -7.72 7.77 -24.08
N GLY A 195 -7.22 7.36 -25.25
CA GLY A 195 -6.18 8.07 -25.97
C GLY A 195 -4.76 7.84 -25.43
N GLY A 196 -4.60 7.05 -24.36
CA GLY A 196 -3.32 6.67 -23.77
C GLY A 196 -2.77 7.63 -22.71
N TRP A 197 -1.68 7.21 -22.06
CA TRP A 197 -0.98 7.98 -21.03
C TRP A 197 0.04 8.92 -21.64
N ASN A 198 -0.05 10.21 -21.31
CA ASN A 198 0.91 11.21 -21.76
C ASN A 198 2.00 11.43 -20.69
N SER A 199 3.24 11.08 -21.01
CA SER A 199 4.43 11.31 -20.16
C SER A 199 5.04 12.71 -20.29
N GLY A 200 4.41 13.61 -21.07
CA GLY A 200 4.94 14.94 -21.39
C GLY A 200 5.90 14.98 -22.60
N SER A 201 6.32 13.83 -23.15
CA SER A 201 7.23 13.73 -24.30
C SER A 201 6.54 13.58 -25.67
N GLY A 202 5.20 13.69 -25.71
CA GLY A 202 4.41 13.67 -26.95
C GLY A 202 4.07 12.28 -27.52
N GLN A 203 4.50 11.19 -26.88
CA GLN A 203 4.04 9.83 -27.20
C GLN A 203 3.04 9.36 -26.14
N ASN A 204 1.86 8.93 -26.58
CA ASN A 204 0.86 8.34 -25.71
C ASN A 204 1.13 6.85 -25.56
N THR A 205 1.24 6.38 -24.32
CA THR A 205 1.38 4.95 -24.01
C THR A 205 -0.01 4.33 -23.86
N ASN A 206 -0.39 3.42 -24.76
CA ASN A 206 -1.67 2.72 -24.71
C ASN A 206 -1.58 1.42 -23.91
N ARG A 207 -1.23 1.51 -22.62
CA ARG A 207 -1.07 0.34 -21.72
C ARG A 207 -1.88 0.53 -20.46
N LEU A 208 -2.06 -0.53 -19.70
CA LEU A 208 -2.58 -0.44 -18.36
C LEU A 208 -1.45 -0.07 -17.38
N PHE A 209 -1.72 0.84 -16.46
CA PHE A 209 -0.81 1.26 -15.39
C PHE A 209 -1.37 0.79 -14.03
N PRO A 210 -0.53 0.34 -13.09
CA PRO A 210 -1.01 -0.07 -11.78
C PRO A 210 -1.48 1.15 -10.98
N PHE A 211 -2.44 0.94 -10.09
CA PHE A 211 -2.80 1.92 -9.09
C PHE A 211 -1.77 1.93 -7.96
N GLU A 212 -1.07 3.04 -7.79
CA GLU A 212 -0.08 3.27 -6.75
C GLU A 212 -0.69 4.10 -5.62
N ILE A 213 -0.34 3.77 -4.38
CA ILE A 213 -0.86 4.48 -3.21
C ILE A 213 -0.30 5.89 -3.15
N ILE A 214 -1.17 6.81 -2.78
CA ILE A 214 -0.82 8.14 -2.31
C ILE A 214 -1.39 8.30 -0.92
N ASP A 215 -0.58 8.82 -0.01
CA ASP A 215 -1.06 9.20 1.31
C ASP A 215 -0.37 10.44 1.87
N TYR A 216 -1.09 11.22 2.66
CA TYR A 216 -0.59 12.42 3.31
C TYR A 216 -1.38 12.71 4.60
N PRO A 217 -0.74 13.33 5.61
CA PRO A 217 -1.43 13.73 6.82
C PRO A 217 -2.41 14.87 6.54
N ILE A 218 -3.52 14.88 7.28
CA ILE A 218 -4.49 15.98 7.25
C ILE A 218 -4.81 16.44 8.68
N PRO A 219 -5.12 17.74 8.89
CA PRO A 219 -5.63 18.18 10.18
C PRO A 219 -7.05 17.63 10.41
N GLU A 220 -7.42 17.43 11.68
CA GLU A 220 -8.75 16.94 12.05
C GLU A 220 -9.89 17.83 11.54
N THR A 221 -9.64 19.14 11.45
CA THR A 221 -10.61 20.11 10.91
C THR A 221 -10.94 19.88 9.43
N ALA A 222 -10.09 19.18 8.68
CA ALA A 222 -10.29 18.87 7.27
C ALA A 222 -10.97 17.50 7.05
N PHE A 223 -11.35 16.80 8.13
CA PHE A 223 -12.02 15.51 8.02
C PHE A 223 -13.29 15.55 7.17
N PRO A 224 -14.23 16.52 7.33
CA PRO A 224 -15.44 16.56 6.54
C PRO A 224 -15.18 16.63 5.03
N GLU A 225 -14.25 17.48 4.61
CA GLU A 225 -13.85 17.64 3.21
C GLU A 225 -13.13 16.40 2.70
N ALA A 226 -12.18 15.85 3.46
CA ALA A 226 -11.45 14.65 3.07
C ALA A 226 -12.34 13.39 2.98
N ALA A 227 -13.39 13.31 3.79
CA ALA A 227 -14.37 12.24 3.75
C ALA A 227 -15.40 12.41 2.61
N ALA A 228 -15.43 13.56 1.92
CA ALA A 228 -16.41 13.85 0.89
C ALA A 228 -16.33 12.89 -0.31
N ARG A 229 -17.48 12.49 -0.84
CA ARG A 229 -17.65 11.49 -1.91
C ARG A 229 -18.85 11.84 -2.78
N GLY A 230 -18.97 11.18 -3.93
CA GLY A 230 -20.13 11.35 -4.81
C GLY A 230 -20.22 12.77 -5.35
N SER A 231 -21.37 13.43 -5.18
CA SER A 231 -21.56 14.83 -5.57
C SER A 231 -20.62 15.79 -4.84
N ASP A 232 -20.20 15.44 -3.64
CA ASP A 232 -19.39 16.29 -2.77
C ASP A 232 -17.89 16.03 -2.95
N PHE A 233 -17.51 15.10 -3.84
CA PHE A 233 -16.12 14.80 -4.13
C PHE A 233 -15.24 16.01 -4.52
N PRO A 234 -15.76 17.09 -5.15
CA PRO A 234 -14.98 18.31 -5.33
C PRO A 234 -14.42 18.91 -4.03
N GLU A 235 -15.05 18.69 -2.88
CA GLU A 235 -14.51 19.12 -1.58
C GLU A 235 -13.25 18.32 -1.18
N ALA A 236 -13.24 17.01 -1.46
CA ALA A 236 -12.08 16.15 -1.21
C ALA A 236 -10.87 16.56 -2.05
N LEU A 237 -11.08 17.12 -3.24
CA LEU A 237 -9.99 17.65 -4.07
C LEU A 237 -9.34 18.91 -3.49
N LYS A 238 -10.05 19.69 -2.67
CA LYS A 238 -9.51 20.95 -2.09
C LYS A 238 -8.44 20.71 -1.03
N VAL A 239 -8.47 19.54 -0.38
CA VAL A 239 -7.53 19.18 0.70
C VAL A 239 -6.31 18.40 0.20
N VAL A 240 -6.20 18.17 -1.12
CA VAL A 240 -5.03 17.51 -1.71
C VAL A 240 -3.88 18.51 -1.76
N PRO A 241 -2.73 18.23 -1.12
CA PRO A 241 -1.60 19.13 -1.11
C PRO A 241 -0.81 19.10 -2.43
N ALA A 242 0.17 19.99 -2.55
CA ALA A 242 1.16 19.93 -3.63
C ALA A 242 2.12 18.74 -3.45
N ASN A 243 2.86 18.38 -4.52
CA ASN A 243 3.63 17.13 -4.62
C ASN A 243 4.62 16.89 -3.48
N ASN A 244 5.30 17.92 -3.00
CA ASN A 244 6.37 17.81 -2.00
C ASN A 244 5.87 17.44 -0.59
N GLN A 245 4.56 17.38 -0.37
CA GLN A 245 3.94 17.04 0.91
C GLN A 245 3.24 15.67 0.87
N VAL A 246 3.42 14.92 -0.21
CA VAL A 246 2.73 13.66 -0.47
C VAL A 246 3.70 12.50 -0.42
N HIS A 247 3.28 11.40 0.23
CA HIS A 247 3.95 10.12 0.05
C HIS A 247 3.35 9.39 -1.16
N PHE A 248 4.22 9.01 -2.08
CA PHE A 248 3.93 8.04 -3.15
C PHE A 248 4.49 6.70 -2.73
N GLY A 249 3.65 5.67 -2.71
CA GLY A 249 4.06 4.31 -2.41
C GLY A 249 3.91 3.38 -3.61
N HIS A 250 4.03 2.09 -3.33
CA HIS A 250 3.96 1.05 -4.34
C HIS A 250 2.52 0.77 -4.78
N SER A 251 2.37 -0.18 -5.70
CA SER A 251 1.07 -0.57 -6.22
C SER A 251 0.17 -1.15 -5.12
N LEU A 252 -1.10 -0.72 -5.10
CA LEU A 252 -2.13 -1.21 -4.19
C LEU A 252 -2.41 -2.70 -4.44
N MET A 253 -2.50 -3.46 -3.36
CA MET A 253 -2.93 -4.85 -3.36
C MET A 253 -3.90 -5.10 -2.20
N THR A 254 -4.96 -5.88 -2.45
CA THR A 254 -5.93 -6.24 -1.41
C THR A 254 -5.26 -7.02 -0.28
N ILE A 255 -5.87 -6.99 0.91
CA ILE A 255 -5.21 -7.58 2.06
C ILE A 255 -5.12 -9.11 1.98
N GLU A 256 -6.08 -9.75 1.32
CA GLU A 256 -6.08 -11.20 1.09
C GLU A 256 -4.93 -11.62 0.18
N ALA A 257 -4.61 -10.82 -0.84
CA ALA A 257 -3.50 -11.09 -1.75
C ALA A 257 -2.14 -10.83 -1.09
N ILE A 258 -2.04 -9.78 -0.27
CA ILE A 258 -0.85 -9.54 0.57
C ILE A 258 -0.66 -10.72 1.54
N GLU A 259 -1.73 -11.20 2.18
CA GLU A 259 -1.68 -12.39 3.03
C GLU A 259 -1.17 -13.62 2.29
N ALA A 260 -1.68 -13.87 1.08
CA ALA A 260 -1.23 -14.97 0.25
C ALA A 260 0.26 -14.81 -0.11
N TYR A 261 0.72 -13.60 -0.43
CA TYR A 261 2.11 -13.31 -0.72
C TYR A 261 3.03 -13.64 0.46
N TYR A 262 2.67 -13.22 1.68
CA TYR A 262 3.45 -13.57 2.87
C TYR A 262 3.44 -15.08 3.15
N LYS A 263 2.34 -15.77 2.88
CA LYS A 263 2.22 -17.23 3.12
C LYS A 263 2.90 -18.08 2.04
N ASP A 264 3.23 -17.51 0.88
CA ASP A 264 3.90 -18.24 -0.22
C ASP A 264 5.38 -18.47 0.14
N PRO A 265 5.80 -19.74 0.32
CA PRO A 265 7.16 -20.07 0.73
C PRO A 265 8.20 -19.67 -0.31
N ASN A 266 7.83 -19.37 -1.55
CA ASN A 266 8.78 -18.98 -2.60
C ASN A 266 8.99 -17.46 -2.72
N ARG A 267 8.17 -16.64 -2.05
CA ARG A 267 8.22 -15.18 -2.18
C ARG A 267 9.19 -14.53 -1.22
N LEU A 268 9.19 -15.01 0.01
CA LEU A 268 9.94 -14.47 1.13
C LEU A 268 10.74 -15.59 1.79
N VAL A 269 11.87 -15.95 1.16
CA VAL A 269 12.84 -16.89 1.71
C VAL A 269 14.05 -16.12 2.22
N GLY A 270 14.33 -16.20 3.52
CA GLY A 270 15.57 -15.70 4.12
C GLY A 270 16.83 -16.41 3.60
N LEU A 271 18.02 -15.92 3.95
CA LEU A 271 19.21 -16.78 3.87
C LEU A 271 18.97 -18.03 4.74
N ASP A 272 19.38 -19.20 4.24
CA ASP A 272 19.33 -20.50 4.92
C ASP A 272 17.93 -21.07 5.24
N ASN A 273 16.86 -20.58 4.62
CA ASN A 273 15.47 -21.08 4.83
C ASN A 273 14.98 -21.03 6.30
N VAL A 274 15.60 -20.23 7.16
CA VAL A 274 15.31 -20.25 8.61
C VAL A 274 13.99 -19.55 8.96
N ILE A 275 13.55 -18.58 8.16
CA ILE A 275 12.33 -17.80 8.41
C ILE A 275 11.53 -17.64 7.12
N THR A 276 10.25 -18.00 7.21
CA THR A 276 9.28 -17.89 6.11
C THR A 276 8.54 -16.54 6.17
N GLY A 277 7.95 -16.11 5.06
CA GLY A 277 7.04 -14.96 5.06
C GLY A 277 5.87 -15.11 6.04
N ALA A 278 5.39 -16.34 6.29
CA ALA A 278 4.32 -16.61 7.25
C ALA A 278 4.76 -16.32 8.70
N ASP A 279 6.03 -16.59 9.02
CA ASP A 279 6.63 -16.20 10.30
C ASP A 279 6.71 -14.70 10.43
N LEU A 280 7.15 -13.99 9.38
CA LEU A 280 7.19 -12.52 9.34
C LEU A 280 5.82 -11.92 9.64
N TRP A 281 4.80 -12.45 8.96
CA TRP A 281 3.43 -12.02 9.09
C TRP A 281 2.89 -12.17 10.51
N THR A 282 3.07 -13.36 11.09
CA THR A 282 2.58 -13.69 12.42
C THR A 282 3.25 -12.81 13.48
N ARG A 283 4.54 -12.54 13.32
CA ARG A 283 5.34 -11.80 14.30
C ARG A 283 5.20 -10.30 14.19
N MET A 284 4.93 -9.77 12.98
CA MET A 284 4.41 -8.40 12.79
C MET A 284 3.15 -8.19 13.62
N LEU A 285 2.18 -9.11 13.57
CA LEU A 285 0.95 -8.99 14.35
C LEU A 285 1.17 -9.05 15.87
N ARG A 286 2.23 -9.72 16.33
CA ARG A 286 2.62 -9.69 17.75
C ARG A 286 3.08 -8.29 18.19
N LEU A 287 3.53 -7.41 17.29
CA LEU A 287 4.03 -6.06 17.64
C LEU A 287 2.92 -5.16 18.17
N GLY A 288 1.68 -5.35 17.74
CA GLY A 288 0.56 -4.63 18.31
C GLY A 288 0.09 -5.15 19.66
N ALA A 289 0.43 -6.39 20.03
CA ALA A 289 0.04 -6.97 21.30
C ALA A 289 1.12 -6.79 22.40
N TYR A 290 2.40 -6.88 22.03
CA TYR A 290 3.51 -6.94 22.98
C TYR A 290 4.62 -5.96 22.61
N THR A 291 5.30 -5.46 23.63
CA THR A 291 6.53 -4.69 23.47
C THR A 291 7.63 -5.58 22.86
N GLN A 292 8.37 -5.03 21.90
CA GLN A 292 9.45 -5.73 21.21
C GLN A 292 10.69 -4.83 21.15
N SER A 293 11.86 -5.46 21.07
CA SER A 293 13.16 -4.79 20.94
C SER A 293 13.92 -5.29 19.72
N LEU A 294 14.89 -4.49 19.28
CA LEU A 294 15.73 -4.85 18.15
C LEU A 294 16.65 -6.02 18.49
N GLY A 295 16.69 -7.02 17.60
CA GLY A 295 17.47 -8.24 17.78
C GLY A 295 18.89 -8.22 17.22
N TYR A 296 19.50 -7.05 17.03
CA TYR A 296 20.88 -6.90 16.53
C TYR A 296 21.55 -5.66 17.13
N SER A 297 22.87 -5.57 17.04
CA SER A 297 23.61 -4.39 17.49
C SER A 297 23.37 -3.19 16.55
N ALA A 298 22.54 -2.24 16.97
CA ALA A 298 22.37 -0.95 16.30
C ALA A 298 23.17 0.13 17.04
N ASN A 299 23.87 1.03 16.35
CA ASN A 299 24.56 2.16 17.00
C ASN A 299 25.47 1.75 18.16
N THR A 300 26.26 0.67 17.97
CA THR A 300 27.14 0.06 19.00
C THR A 300 26.43 -0.36 20.30
N ARG A 301 25.10 -0.44 20.30
CA ARG A 301 24.30 -0.89 21.44
C ARG A 301 24.21 -2.42 21.48
N PRO A 302 24.15 -3.01 22.69
CA PRO A 302 23.95 -4.45 22.82
C PRO A 302 22.61 -4.88 22.25
N PHE A 303 22.56 -6.15 21.87
CA PHE A 303 21.37 -6.86 21.43
C PHE A 303 20.18 -6.66 22.39
N GLY A 304 18.98 -6.45 21.85
CA GLY A 304 17.76 -6.26 22.65
C GLY A 304 17.66 -4.92 23.39
N ALA A 305 18.70 -4.07 23.34
CA ALA A 305 18.74 -2.82 24.11
C ALA A 305 17.86 -1.70 23.53
N GLN A 306 17.45 -1.80 22.26
CA GLN A 306 16.64 -0.77 21.62
C GLN A 306 15.21 -1.24 21.42
N ARG A 307 14.29 -0.69 22.19
CA ARG A 307 12.86 -0.94 22.02
C ARG A 307 12.36 -0.42 20.66
N ILE A 308 11.46 -1.17 20.03
CA ILE A 308 10.70 -0.74 18.86
C ILE A 308 9.62 0.26 19.29
N GLN A 309 9.61 1.41 18.62
CA GLN A 309 8.78 2.59 18.86
C GLN A 309 8.29 3.09 17.51
N SER A 310 7.07 3.61 17.49
CA SER A 310 6.55 4.30 16.31
C SER A 310 7.35 5.57 15.98
N GLY A 311 7.34 5.97 14.71
CA GLY A 311 8.03 7.14 14.18
C GLY A 311 9.56 7.03 14.15
N THR A 312 10.14 5.97 14.70
CA THR A 312 11.59 5.77 14.72
C THR A 312 12.03 5.00 13.48
N ASN A 313 13.07 5.53 12.82
CA ASN A 313 13.73 4.87 11.70
C ASN A 313 14.83 3.97 12.23
N TYR A 314 14.67 2.67 12.04
CA TYR A 314 15.63 1.67 12.50
C TYR A 314 16.55 1.30 11.35
N LEU A 315 17.66 2.02 11.24
CA LEU A 315 18.70 1.81 10.24
C LEU A 315 19.72 0.76 10.74
N SER A 316 20.17 -0.12 9.85
CA SER A 316 21.40 -0.88 10.02
C SER A 316 22.57 0.05 9.70
N LEU A 317 23.45 0.29 10.67
CA LEU A 317 24.40 1.42 10.69
C LEU A 317 25.60 1.34 9.74
N THR A 318 25.62 0.41 8.80
CA THR A 318 26.66 0.34 7.78
C THR A 318 25.99 0.02 6.46
N GLU A 319 26.00 1.01 5.57
CA GLU A 319 25.89 0.93 4.11
C GLU A 319 24.89 -0.09 3.53
N ALA A 320 23.86 0.43 2.85
CA ALA A 320 23.23 -0.22 1.69
C ALA A 320 23.26 -1.77 1.69
N GLY A 321 22.62 -2.41 2.68
CA GLY A 321 22.55 -3.86 2.74
C GLY A 321 21.67 -4.41 1.62
N ASP A 322 22.15 -5.44 0.93
CA ASP A 322 21.37 -6.19 -0.03
C ASP A 322 20.09 -6.80 0.60
N LEU A 323 19.22 -7.34 -0.25
CA LEU A 323 17.98 -7.99 0.19
C LEU A 323 18.22 -9.09 1.25
N ASN A 324 19.38 -9.75 1.22
CA ASN A 324 19.72 -10.80 2.16
C ASN A 324 20.03 -10.26 3.55
N ARG A 325 20.72 -9.12 3.66
CA ARG A 325 20.94 -8.44 4.94
C ARG A 325 19.62 -7.89 5.51
N GLN A 326 18.70 -7.43 4.67
CA GLN A 326 17.36 -7.00 5.12
C GLN A 326 16.58 -8.19 5.70
N LYS A 327 16.58 -9.32 4.99
CA LYS A 327 16.00 -10.58 5.48
C LYS A 327 16.68 -11.05 6.76
N GLN A 328 18.00 -10.89 6.89
CA GLN A 328 18.73 -11.24 8.10
C GLN A 328 18.40 -10.31 9.28
N LEU A 329 18.27 -9.00 9.07
CA LEU A 329 17.87 -8.04 10.11
C LEU A 329 16.46 -8.35 10.61
N VAL A 330 15.53 -8.55 9.67
CA VAL A 330 14.18 -9.07 9.93
C VAL A 330 14.29 -10.37 10.74
N THR A 331 15.18 -11.28 10.32
CA THR A 331 15.38 -12.59 10.96
C THR A 331 15.94 -12.48 12.37
N GLU A 332 16.88 -11.59 12.63
CA GLU A 332 17.52 -11.38 13.94
C GLU A 332 16.56 -10.67 14.90
N LEU A 333 15.80 -9.69 14.41
CA LEU A 333 14.65 -9.10 15.11
C LEU A 333 13.62 -10.12 15.50
N ILE A 334 13.45 -11.11 14.63
CA ILE A 334 12.47 -12.17 14.77
C ILE A 334 13.00 -13.34 15.60
N ALA A 335 14.29 -13.67 15.56
CA ALA A 335 14.87 -14.79 16.30
C ALA A 335 14.75 -14.61 17.82
N ASN A 336 14.48 -13.38 18.27
CA ASN A 336 14.24 -13.03 19.68
C ASN A 336 12.80 -13.15 20.17
N PHE A 337 11.89 -13.66 19.35
CA PHE A 337 10.63 -14.18 19.87
C PHE A 337 10.87 -15.59 20.41
N VAL A 338 11.46 -15.67 21.59
CA VAL A 338 11.38 -16.88 22.40
C VAL A 338 10.14 -16.73 23.25
N ASP A 339 9.14 -17.58 22.99
CA ASP A 339 8.14 -17.91 24.01
C ASP A 339 8.96 -18.43 25.21
N ASN A 340 8.83 -17.82 26.40
CA ASN A 340 9.30 -18.50 27.61
C ASN A 340 8.37 -19.67 27.91
#